data_AF-A0A0U1HY72-F1
#
_entry.id   AF-A0A0U1HY72-F1
#
_cell.length_a   1.000
_cell.length_b   1.000
_cell.length_c   1.000
_cell.angle_alpha   90.00
_cell.angle_beta   90.00
_cell.angle_gamma   90.00
#
_symmetry.space_group_name_H-M   'P 1'
#
loop_
_entity.id
_entity.type
_entity.pdbx_description
1 polymer ?
#
loop_
_entity_poly.entity_id
_entity_poly.type
_entity_poly.pdbx_seq_one_letter_code
_entity_poly.pdbx_strand_id
1 'polypeptide(L)'
;MSGLTIFSDHQPQQPLWQSFDADEIQQELTAIGVRFERWQADRELGENPQPETVIAAYQHEIDRLVAEKGYQSWDVISMRPDNAQRTVLRDKFLSEHTHGEDEVRFFVEGSGLFCLHLNDKIYQILCEKNDLLSVPADTRHWFDMGSAPNFTAIRVFDNPEGWVAHFTGDKIADSYPRLD
;
A
#
# COMPACT_ATOMS: atom_id res chain seq x y z
N MET A 1 -13.41 -5.93 -2.24
CA MET A 1 -12.81 -6.94 -1.35
C MET A 1 -11.32 -6.93 -1.60
N SER A 2 -10.47 -6.94 -0.56
CA SER A 2 -9.02 -7.06 -0.72
C SER A 2 -8.65 -8.34 -1.49
N GLY A 3 -7.54 -8.33 -2.19
CA GLY A 3 -7.10 -9.49 -2.97
C GLY A 3 -5.60 -9.51 -3.19
N LEU A 4 -5.04 -10.71 -3.34
CA LEU A 4 -3.66 -10.92 -3.74
C LEU A 4 -3.65 -11.74 -5.03
N THR A 5 -2.94 -11.25 -6.04
CA THR A 5 -2.66 -11.99 -7.27
C THR A 5 -1.16 -12.04 -7.48
N ILE A 6 -0.61 -13.24 -7.68
CA ILE A 6 0.82 -13.48 -7.84
C ILE A 6 1.09 -13.86 -9.29
N PHE A 7 2.04 -13.19 -9.92
CA PHE A 7 2.54 -13.48 -11.26
C PHE A 7 4.02 -13.85 -11.22
N SER A 8 4.52 -14.52 -12.26
CA SER A 8 5.96 -14.51 -12.55
C SER A 8 6.33 -13.16 -13.16
N ASP A 9 7.53 -12.66 -12.85
CA ASP A 9 8.10 -11.45 -13.45
C ASP A 9 8.25 -11.52 -15.00
N HIS A 10 8.16 -12.73 -15.58
CA HIS A 10 8.25 -12.99 -17.02
C HIS A 10 6.91 -13.25 -17.72
N GLN A 11 5.82 -13.48 -16.96
CA GLN A 11 4.53 -13.90 -17.50
C GLN A 11 3.37 -13.07 -16.92
N PRO A 12 3.26 -11.79 -17.30
CA PRO A 12 2.30 -10.86 -16.69
C PRO A 12 0.83 -11.18 -16.97
N GLN A 13 0.53 -12.05 -17.94
CA GLN A 13 -0.85 -12.37 -18.33
C GLN A 13 -1.44 -13.59 -17.62
N GLN A 14 -0.63 -14.37 -16.92
CA GLN A 14 -1.08 -15.61 -16.28
C GLN A 14 -0.75 -15.58 -14.78
N PRO A 15 -1.77 -15.44 -13.91
CA PRO A 15 -1.53 -15.53 -12.48
C PRO A 15 -1.09 -16.95 -12.13
N LEU A 16 -0.02 -17.03 -11.33
CA LEU A 16 0.44 -18.28 -10.71
C LEU A 16 -0.48 -18.66 -9.54
N TRP A 17 -1.04 -17.66 -8.87
CA TRP A 17 -1.89 -17.81 -7.71
C TRP A 17 -2.78 -16.58 -7.52
N GLN A 18 -3.97 -16.77 -6.98
CA GLN A 18 -4.89 -15.69 -6.63
C GLN A 18 -5.76 -16.09 -5.44
N SER A 19 -5.97 -15.17 -4.51
CA SER A 19 -6.99 -15.29 -3.47
C SER A 19 -7.56 -13.94 -3.08
N PHE A 20 -8.75 -14.00 -2.49
CA PHE A 20 -9.46 -12.90 -1.85
C PHE A 20 -9.76 -13.21 -0.39
N ASP A 21 -9.30 -14.35 0.11
CA ASP A 21 -9.39 -14.75 1.52
C ASP A 21 -8.29 -14.06 2.33
N ALA A 22 -8.67 -13.47 3.46
CA ALA A 22 -7.77 -12.64 4.25
C ALA A 22 -6.64 -13.44 4.90
N ASP A 23 -6.95 -14.66 5.35
CA ASP A 23 -5.99 -15.51 6.06
C ASP A 23 -4.98 -16.06 5.05
N GLU A 24 -5.44 -16.45 3.85
CA GLU A 24 -4.57 -16.87 2.75
C GLU A 24 -3.65 -15.73 2.27
N ILE A 25 -4.19 -14.52 2.09
CA ILE A 25 -3.40 -13.33 1.73
C ILE A 25 -2.34 -13.06 2.79
N GLN A 26 -2.72 -13.06 4.07
CA GLN A 26 -1.80 -12.81 5.17
C GLN A 26 -0.67 -13.87 5.21
N GLN A 27 -1.01 -15.14 5.02
CA GLN A 27 -0.05 -16.23 5.04
C GLN A 27 1.00 -16.08 3.91
N GLU A 28 0.55 -15.83 2.67
CA GLU A 28 1.45 -15.66 1.51
C GLU A 28 2.35 -14.43 1.67
N LEU A 29 1.82 -13.30 2.14
CA LEU A 29 2.61 -12.08 2.35
C LEU A 29 3.60 -12.24 3.52
N THR A 30 3.18 -12.89 4.61
CA THR A 30 4.07 -13.15 5.75
C THR A 30 5.24 -14.04 5.36
N ALA A 31 5.03 -15.02 4.46
CA ALA A 31 6.07 -15.91 3.97
C ALA A 31 7.20 -15.19 3.20
N ILE A 32 6.92 -13.99 2.67
CA ILE A 32 7.90 -13.13 2.00
C ILE A 32 8.33 -11.91 2.84
N GLY A 33 7.98 -11.89 4.13
CA GLY A 33 8.34 -10.82 5.06
C GLY A 33 7.50 -9.55 4.96
N VAL A 34 6.40 -9.57 4.19
CA VAL A 34 5.46 -8.45 4.07
C VAL A 34 4.37 -8.60 5.12
N ARG A 35 4.15 -7.59 5.95
CA ARG A 35 3.12 -7.61 6.98
C ARG A 35 1.80 -7.12 6.40
N PHE A 36 0.75 -7.92 6.58
CA PHE A 36 -0.63 -7.59 6.22
C PHE A 36 -1.52 -7.78 7.44
N GLU A 37 -2.27 -6.75 7.80
CA GLU A 37 -3.21 -6.77 8.92
C GLU A 37 -4.53 -6.10 8.56
N ARG A 38 -5.55 -6.36 9.37
CA ARG A 38 -6.81 -5.63 9.31
C ARG A 38 -7.11 -4.95 10.63
N TRP A 39 -7.27 -3.64 10.60
CA TRP A 39 -7.63 -2.86 11.78
C TRP A 39 -9.10 -2.45 11.73
N GLN A 40 -9.67 -2.19 12.90
CA GLN A 40 -11.05 -1.70 13.00
C GLN A 40 -11.04 -0.33 13.65
N ALA A 41 -11.77 0.62 13.06
CA ALA A 41 -11.96 1.93 13.66
C ALA A 41 -12.81 1.80 14.93
N ASP A 42 -12.47 2.58 15.94
CA ASP A 42 -13.20 2.69 17.22
C ASP A 42 -14.56 3.39 17.04
N ARG A 43 -14.73 4.07 15.89
CA ARG A 43 -15.86 4.94 15.58
C ARG A 43 -16.10 4.98 14.08
N GLU A 44 -17.32 5.36 13.68
CA GLU A 44 -17.62 5.68 12.30
C GLU A 44 -16.94 6.98 11.88
N LEU A 45 -16.25 6.95 10.74
CA LEU A 45 -15.49 8.08 10.20
C LEU A 45 -16.28 8.92 9.18
N GLY A 46 -17.39 8.40 8.66
CA GLY A 46 -18.14 9.03 7.57
C GLY A 46 -17.40 9.03 6.23
N GLU A 47 -17.91 9.77 5.26
CA GLU A 47 -17.26 9.99 3.96
C GLU A 47 -16.25 11.14 4.06
N ASN A 48 -15.08 11.00 3.43
CA ASN A 48 -14.03 12.02 3.43
C ASN A 48 -13.62 12.51 4.85
N PRO A 49 -13.22 11.59 5.74
CA PRO A 49 -12.87 11.96 7.10
C PRO A 49 -11.66 12.90 7.13
N GLN A 50 -11.70 13.87 8.03
CA GLN A 50 -10.57 14.79 8.23
C GLN A 50 -9.38 14.04 8.85
N PRO A 51 -8.13 14.40 8.50
CA PRO A 51 -6.92 13.75 9.01
C PRO A 51 -6.90 13.55 10.53
N GLU A 52 -7.26 14.57 11.29
CA GLU A 52 -7.29 14.54 12.76
C GLU A 52 -8.28 13.50 13.30
N THR A 53 -9.47 13.40 12.68
CA THR A 53 -10.49 12.43 13.05
C THR A 53 -10.04 11.01 12.75
N VAL A 54 -9.38 10.80 11.61
CA VAL A 54 -8.81 9.51 11.22
C VAL A 54 -7.76 9.06 12.23
N ILE A 55 -6.77 9.92 12.52
CA ILE A 55 -5.70 9.59 13.48
C ILE A 55 -6.31 9.28 14.84
N ALA A 56 -7.23 10.11 15.33
CA ALA A 56 -7.89 9.89 16.63
C ALA A 56 -8.71 8.59 16.68
N ALA A 57 -9.22 8.10 15.54
CA ALA A 57 -9.97 6.85 15.45
C ALA A 57 -9.10 5.60 15.32
N TYR A 58 -7.80 5.75 15.04
CA TYR A 58 -6.85 4.64 14.94
C TYR A 58 -5.64 4.82 15.87
N GLN A 59 -5.70 5.78 16.80
CA GLN A 59 -4.59 6.12 17.68
C GLN A 59 -4.11 4.90 18.46
N HIS A 60 -5.02 4.02 18.89
CA HIS A 60 -4.66 2.82 19.64
C HIS A 60 -3.82 1.82 18.81
N GLU A 61 -4.10 1.70 17.51
CA GLU A 61 -3.31 0.85 16.59
C GLU A 61 -1.97 1.50 16.24
N ILE A 62 -1.97 2.82 16.02
CA ILE A 62 -0.75 3.60 15.78
C ILE A 62 0.19 3.48 17.00
N ASP A 63 -0.32 3.66 18.21
CA ASP A 63 0.43 3.53 19.45
C ASP A 63 1.01 2.11 19.61
N ARG A 64 0.25 1.08 19.21
CA ARG A 64 0.75 -0.31 19.18
C ARG A 64 1.92 -0.46 18.21
N LEU A 65 1.81 0.03 16.98
CA LEU A 65 2.90 -0.02 16.00
C LEU A 65 4.14 0.74 16.47
N VAL A 66 3.95 1.94 17.03
CA VAL A 66 5.03 2.77 17.58
C VAL A 66 5.75 2.03 18.72
N ALA A 67 5.00 1.37 19.61
CA ALA A 67 5.59 0.58 20.69
C ALA A 67 6.35 -0.67 20.19
N GLU A 68 5.91 -1.30 19.11
CA GLU A 68 6.54 -2.49 18.52
C GLU A 68 7.82 -2.18 17.73
N LYS A 69 7.80 -1.11 16.93
CA LYS A 69 8.81 -0.84 15.89
C LYS A 69 9.53 0.50 16.05
N GLY A 70 9.02 1.41 16.87
CA GLY A 70 9.67 2.69 17.14
C GLY A 70 9.43 3.77 16.07
N TYR A 71 8.38 3.64 15.26
CA TYR A 71 7.99 4.65 14.28
C TYR A 71 7.89 6.05 14.90
N GLN A 72 8.40 7.06 14.21
CA GLN A 72 8.56 8.41 14.76
C GLN A 72 7.50 9.40 14.27
N SER A 73 6.89 9.14 13.12
CA SER A 73 5.90 10.05 12.55
C SER A 73 4.84 9.32 11.73
N TRP A 74 3.67 9.93 11.65
CA TRP A 74 2.56 9.46 10.84
C TRP A 74 1.75 10.64 10.33
N ASP A 75 1.16 10.48 9.16
CA ASP A 75 0.21 11.44 8.60
C ASP A 75 -0.91 10.74 7.84
N VAL A 76 -1.90 11.53 7.38
CA VAL A 76 -3.01 11.03 6.57
C VAL A 76 -2.93 11.68 5.21
N ILE A 77 -2.92 10.87 4.17
CA ILE A 77 -3.04 11.31 2.78
C ILE A 77 -4.40 10.90 2.23
N SER A 78 -4.96 11.76 1.39
CA SER A 78 -6.14 11.42 0.61
C SER A 78 -5.94 11.83 -0.84
N MET A 79 -6.44 10.98 -1.74
CA MET A 79 -6.52 11.28 -3.16
C MET A 79 -7.97 11.13 -3.60
N ARG A 80 -8.44 12.09 -4.41
CA ARG A 80 -9.79 12.13 -4.94
C ARG A 80 -9.76 12.27 -6.46
N PRO A 81 -10.83 11.84 -7.16
CA PRO A 81 -10.86 11.88 -8.61
C PRO A 81 -10.76 13.30 -9.18
N ASP A 82 -11.16 14.34 -8.44
CA ASP A 82 -11.11 15.74 -8.85
C ASP A 82 -9.73 16.40 -8.66
N ASN A 83 -8.75 15.70 -8.08
CA ASN A 83 -7.41 16.25 -7.91
C ASN A 83 -6.73 16.51 -9.27
N ALA A 84 -6.38 17.77 -9.54
CA ALA A 84 -5.77 18.21 -10.80
C ALA A 84 -4.41 17.54 -11.09
N GLN A 85 -3.70 17.08 -10.05
CA GLN A 85 -2.39 16.43 -10.18
C GLN A 85 -2.48 14.90 -10.25
N ARG A 86 -3.69 14.31 -10.24
CA ARG A 86 -3.88 12.85 -10.14
C ARG A 86 -3.09 12.07 -11.18
N THR A 87 -3.07 12.52 -12.44
CA THR A 87 -2.38 11.82 -13.53
C THR A 87 -0.88 11.86 -13.35
N VAL A 88 -0.33 13.05 -13.03
CA VAL A 88 1.11 13.24 -12.82
C VAL A 88 1.60 12.42 -11.61
N LEU A 89 0.81 12.38 -10.54
CA LEU A 89 1.11 11.59 -9.37
C LEU A 89 0.99 10.08 -9.65
N ARG A 90 0.01 9.65 -10.46
CA ARG A 90 -0.16 8.23 -10.85
C ARG A 90 1.06 7.76 -11.61
N ASP A 91 1.49 8.53 -12.61
CA ASP A 91 2.67 8.21 -13.42
C ASP A 91 3.94 8.10 -12.56
N LYS A 92 4.08 8.95 -11.54
CA LYS A 92 5.19 8.88 -10.60
C LYS A 92 5.14 7.60 -9.75
N PHE A 93 3.98 7.25 -9.20
CA PHE A 93 3.84 6.08 -8.33
C PHE A 93 3.87 4.75 -9.09
N LEU A 94 3.53 4.75 -10.39
CA LEU A 94 3.64 3.60 -11.28
C LEU A 94 5.08 3.22 -11.62
N SER A 95 6.06 4.10 -11.39
CA SER A 95 7.47 3.78 -11.63
C SER A 95 8.01 2.91 -10.50
N GLU A 96 8.67 1.80 -10.82
CA GLU A 96 9.27 0.93 -9.80
C GLU A 96 10.36 1.67 -9.02
N HIS A 97 10.27 1.57 -7.69
CA HIS A 97 11.18 2.21 -6.76
C HIS A 97 11.42 1.35 -5.51
N THR A 98 12.38 1.80 -4.71
CA THR A 98 12.70 1.26 -3.39
C THR A 98 12.75 2.40 -2.39
N HIS A 99 12.56 2.06 -1.12
CA HIS A 99 12.74 2.96 0.02
C HIS A 99 13.77 2.35 0.97
N GLY A 100 14.58 3.19 1.61
CA GLY A 100 15.57 2.73 2.60
C GLY A 100 14.95 2.37 3.96
N GLU A 101 13.65 2.55 4.12
CA GLU A 101 12.88 2.28 5.33
C GLU A 101 11.62 1.48 4.98
N ASP A 102 10.98 0.91 6.01
CA ASP A 102 9.74 0.15 5.83
C ASP A 102 8.61 1.11 5.39
N GLU A 103 7.90 0.74 4.32
CA GLU A 103 6.72 1.46 3.85
C GLU A 103 5.46 0.89 4.50
N VAL A 104 4.93 1.61 5.48
CA VAL A 104 3.67 1.27 6.15
C VAL A 104 2.51 2.13 5.66
N ARG A 105 1.44 1.47 5.22
CA ARG A 105 0.23 2.09 4.67
C ARG A 105 -0.99 1.41 5.25
N PHE A 106 -1.87 2.20 5.85
CA PHE A 106 -3.15 1.74 6.35
C PHE A 106 -4.29 2.43 5.60
N PHE A 107 -5.14 1.66 4.91
CA PHE A 107 -6.27 2.20 4.16
C PHE A 107 -7.48 2.41 5.06
N VAL A 108 -7.90 3.67 5.18
CA VAL A 108 -9.05 4.08 5.99
C VAL A 108 -10.33 4.06 5.15
N GLU A 109 -10.19 4.34 3.86
CA GLU A 109 -11.26 4.47 2.90
C GLU A 109 -10.72 4.18 1.51
N GLY A 110 -11.58 3.63 0.66
CA GLY A 110 -11.24 3.42 -0.74
C GLY A 110 -10.32 2.23 -0.96
N SER A 111 -9.52 2.30 -2.02
CA SER A 111 -8.64 1.22 -2.42
C SER A 111 -7.38 1.70 -3.15
N GLY A 112 -6.38 0.83 -3.21
CA GLY A 112 -5.16 1.02 -3.98
C GLY A 112 -4.47 -0.31 -4.25
N LEU A 113 -3.65 -0.35 -5.29
CA LEU A 113 -2.97 -1.57 -5.74
C LEU A 113 -1.46 -1.44 -5.49
N PHE A 114 -0.95 -2.21 -4.54
CA PHE A 114 0.49 -2.39 -4.35
C PHE A 114 1.00 -3.50 -5.26
N CYS A 115 2.14 -3.27 -5.91
CA CYS A 115 2.81 -4.31 -6.68
C CYS A 115 4.24 -4.46 -6.15
N LEU A 116 4.55 -5.63 -5.58
CA LEU A 116 5.87 -5.92 -5.03
C LEU A 116 6.63 -6.87 -5.96
N HIS A 117 7.90 -6.56 -6.23
CA HIS A 117 8.77 -7.35 -7.09
C HIS A 117 9.85 -8.05 -6.25
N LEU A 118 9.60 -9.33 -5.97
CA LEU A 118 10.38 -10.15 -5.05
C LEU A 118 10.49 -11.57 -5.60
N ASN A 119 11.68 -12.18 -5.50
CA ASN A 119 11.90 -13.60 -5.84
C ASN A 119 11.37 -14.00 -7.23
N ASP A 120 11.68 -13.21 -8.27
CA ASP A 120 11.24 -13.41 -9.66
C ASP A 120 9.70 -13.47 -9.83
N LYS A 121 8.98 -12.84 -8.90
CA LYS A 121 7.52 -12.76 -8.89
C LYS A 121 7.05 -11.34 -8.66
N ILE A 122 5.85 -11.07 -9.17
CA ILE A 122 5.09 -9.85 -8.89
C ILE A 122 3.89 -10.20 -8.02
N TYR A 123 3.83 -9.59 -6.84
CA TYR A 123 2.73 -9.69 -5.90
C TYR A 123 1.86 -8.45 -6.04
N GLN A 124 0.68 -8.60 -6.63
CA GLN A 124 -0.32 -7.54 -6.73
C GLN A 124 -1.30 -7.63 -5.57
N ILE A 125 -1.22 -6.69 -4.65
CA ILE A 125 -2.07 -6.60 -3.46
C ILE A 125 -3.07 -5.46 -3.66
N LEU A 126 -4.33 -5.81 -3.91
CA LEU A 126 -5.45 -4.87 -3.83
C LEU A 126 -5.77 -4.66 -2.35
N CYS A 127 -5.35 -3.52 -1.82
CA CYS A 127 -5.69 -3.08 -0.48
C CYS A 127 -6.97 -2.23 -0.53
N GLU A 128 -7.84 -2.44 0.45
CA GLU A 128 -9.06 -1.67 0.64
C GLU A 128 -9.15 -1.16 2.07
N LYS A 129 -10.25 -0.45 2.38
CA LYS A 129 -10.59 -0.03 3.73
C LYS A 129 -10.32 -1.13 4.76
N ASN A 130 -9.67 -0.72 5.84
CA ASN A 130 -9.22 -1.50 6.99
C ASN A 130 -7.95 -2.33 6.77
N ASP A 131 -7.35 -2.34 5.58
CA ASP A 131 -6.11 -3.09 5.34
C ASP A 131 -4.86 -2.26 5.70
N LEU A 132 -3.98 -2.85 6.49
CA LEU A 132 -2.60 -2.41 6.71
C LEU A 132 -1.68 -3.24 5.81
N LEU A 133 -0.78 -2.58 5.09
CA LEU A 133 0.34 -3.20 4.42
C LEU A 133 1.64 -2.55 4.93
N SER A 134 2.62 -3.36 5.29
CA SER A 134 3.97 -2.93 5.65
C SER A 134 4.97 -3.67 4.77
N VAL A 135 5.55 -2.92 3.84
CA VAL A 135 6.54 -3.39 2.86
C VAL A 135 7.94 -3.15 3.42
N PRO A 136 8.80 -4.17 3.53
CA PRO A 136 10.14 -4.01 4.06
C PRO A 136 11.01 -3.04 3.24
N ALA A 137 11.94 -2.36 3.91
CA ALA A 137 13.00 -1.59 3.26
C ALA A 137 13.69 -2.37 2.13
N ASP A 138 14.20 -1.64 1.13
CA ASP A 138 14.87 -2.14 -0.08
C ASP A 138 14.02 -3.07 -0.97
N THR A 139 12.73 -3.25 -0.67
CA THR A 139 11.80 -3.99 -1.53
C THR A 139 11.48 -3.17 -2.77
N ARG A 140 11.71 -3.74 -3.96
CA ARG A 140 11.26 -3.13 -5.23
C ARG A 140 9.75 -3.19 -5.31
N HIS A 141 9.10 -2.05 -5.53
CA HIS A 141 7.66 -1.98 -5.65
C HIS A 141 7.19 -0.75 -6.43
N TRP A 142 5.91 -0.74 -6.78
CA TRP A 142 5.19 0.42 -7.27
C TRP A 142 3.77 0.43 -6.74
N PHE A 143 3.12 1.59 -6.82
CA PHE A 143 1.75 1.79 -6.34
C PHE A 143 0.86 2.35 -7.45
N ASP A 144 -0.25 1.68 -7.71
CA ASP A 144 -1.28 2.17 -8.61
C ASP A 144 -2.53 2.58 -7.82
N MET A 145 -2.81 3.88 -7.83
CA MET A 145 -4.02 4.45 -7.22
C MET A 145 -5.24 4.45 -8.15
N GLY A 146 -5.08 3.95 -9.37
CA GLY A 146 -6.13 3.87 -10.38
C GLY A 146 -6.40 5.16 -11.15
N SER A 147 -7.20 5.06 -12.21
CA SER A 147 -7.50 6.19 -13.12
C SER A 147 -8.39 7.27 -12.48
N ALA A 148 -9.25 6.86 -11.53
CA ALA A 148 -10.08 7.71 -10.71
C ALA A 148 -9.79 7.43 -9.22
N PRO A 149 -8.63 7.90 -8.70
CA PRO A 149 -8.20 7.54 -7.36
C PRO A 149 -9.19 8.02 -6.31
N ASN A 150 -9.59 7.12 -5.43
CA ASN A 150 -10.44 7.43 -4.29
C ASN A 150 -9.95 6.62 -3.11
N PHE A 151 -9.06 7.20 -2.29
CA PHE A 151 -8.59 6.56 -1.07
C PHE A 151 -8.18 7.58 -0.02
N THR A 152 -8.27 7.16 1.24
CA THR A 152 -7.69 7.85 2.39
C THR A 152 -6.80 6.84 3.10
N ALA A 153 -5.53 7.16 3.32
CA ALA A 153 -4.58 6.25 3.94
C ALA A 153 -3.75 6.96 5.02
N ILE A 154 -3.50 6.25 6.13
CA ILE A 154 -2.51 6.63 7.12
C ILE A 154 -1.17 6.10 6.64
N ARG A 155 -0.15 6.97 6.67
CA ARG A 155 1.22 6.62 6.35
C ARG A 155 2.02 6.71 7.64
N VAL A 156 2.82 5.68 7.92
CA VAL A 156 3.66 5.63 9.13
C VAL A 156 5.12 5.54 8.67
N PHE A 157 5.99 6.29 9.33
CA PHE A 157 7.40 6.47 8.97
C PHE A 157 8.32 6.29 10.16
N ASP A 158 9.46 5.63 9.91
CA ASP A 158 10.57 5.57 10.85
C ASP A 158 11.32 6.90 10.91
N ASN A 159 11.51 7.57 9.76
CA ASN A 159 12.14 8.87 9.66
C ASN A 159 11.44 9.75 8.61
N PRO A 160 11.22 11.06 8.88
CA PRO A 160 10.71 11.99 7.87
C PRO A 160 11.57 12.11 6.60
N GLU A 161 12.87 11.76 6.64
CA GLU A 161 13.74 11.73 5.46
C GLU A 161 13.64 10.42 4.64
N GLY A 162 13.08 9.35 5.20
CA GLY A 162 13.07 7.99 4.63
C GLY A 162 12.13 7.76 3.44
N TRP A 163 11.25 8.73 3.12
CA TRP A 163 10.32 8.64 1.97
C TRP A 163 11.04 8.72 0.62
N VAL A 164 12.33 9.06 0.55
CA VAL A 164 12.97 9.29 -0.75
C VAL A 164 12.90 8.04 -1.62
N ALA A 165 12.10 8.10 -2.68
CA ALA A 165 11.96 7.02 -3.64
C ALA A 165 13.23 6.91 -4.49
N HIS A 166 13.88 5.75 -4.42
CA HIS A 166 14.99 5.40 -5.29
C HIS A 166 14.45 4.59 -6.47
N PHE A 167 14.20 5.29 -7.59
CA PHE A 167 13.70 4.66 -8.81
C PHE A 167 14.72 3.70 -9.41
N THR A 168 14.28 2.50 -9.76
CA THR A 168 15.14 1.48 -10.38
C THR A 168 15.43 1.80 -11.84
N GLY A 169 14.54 2.56 -12.49
CA GLY A 169 14.57 2.85 -13.92
C GLY A 169 14.01 1.72 -14.80
N ASP A 170 13.61 0.60 -14.19
CA ASP A 170 12.92 -0.48 -14.87
C ASP A 170 11.48 -0.08 -15.21
N LYS A 171 10.99 -0.56 -16.37
CA LYS A 171 9.62 -0.36 -16.85
C LYS A 171 8.76 -1.59 -16.64
N ILE A 172 9.19 -2.52 -15.80
CA ILE A 172 8.44 -3.75 -15.48
C ILE A 172 6.97 -3.46 -15.13
N ALA A 173 6.70 -2.38 -14.38
CA ALA A 173 5.36 -1.95 -14.00
C ALA A 173 4.40 -1.72 -15.18
N ASP A 174 4.90 -1.36 -16.37
CA ASP A 174 4.09 -1.17 -17.58
C ASP A 174 3.54 -2.49 -18.14
N SER A 175 4.11 -3.62 -17.72
CA SER A 175 3.75 -4.95 -18.25
C SER A 175 2.64 -5.62 -17.45
N TYR A 176 2.32 -5.16 -16.25
CA TYR A 176 1.37 -5.81 -15.34
C TYR A 176 -0.01 -5.13 -15.35
N PRO A 177 -1.08 -5.87 -14.97
CA PRO A 177 -2.42 -5.31 -14.85
C PRO A 177 -2.44 -4.09 -13.92
N ARG A 178 -3.17 -3.05 -14.34
CA ARG A 178 -3.37 -1.81 -13.58
C ARG A 178 -4.71 -1.81 -12.88
N LEU A 179 -4.86 -0.95 -11.88
CA LEU A 179 -6.13 -0.74 -11.19
C LEU A 179 -7.02 0.18 -12.06
N ASP A 180 -7.99 -0.37 -12.78
CA ASP A 180 -8.98 0.38 -13.56
C ASP A 180 -10.37 -0.26 -13.45
#